data_AF-A0A1G2PCQ4-F1
#
_entry.id   AF-A0A1G2PCQ4-F1
#
_cell.length_a   1.000
_cell.length_b   1.000
_cell.length_c   1.000
_cell.angle_alpha   90.00
_cell.angle_beta   90.00
_cell.angle_gamma   90.00
#
_symmetry.space_group_name_H-M   'P 1'
#
loop_
_entity.id
_entity.type
_entity.pdbx_description
1 polymer ?
#
loop_
_entity_poly.entity_id
_entity_poly.type
_entity_poly.pdbx_seq_one_letter_code
_entity_poly.pdbx_strand_id
1 'polypeptide(L)' 'MSLAIEAAFQNKCYKKETLEKLRIKNSVLQNLLRTENELKIIEDKTYLRIAEQIMEISKMNNGWINYLTQKEP' A
#
# COMPACT_ATOMS: atom_id res chain seq x y z
N MET A 1 5.68 7.02 1.70
CA MET A 1 4.58 7.88 2.19
C MET A 1 4.16 8.98 1.22
N SER A 2 5.04 9.51 0.35
CA SER A 2 4.70 10.60 -0.58
C SER A 2 3.46 10.35 -1.44
N LEU A 3 3.30 9.15 -2.01
CA LEU A 3 2.16 8.82 -2.88
C LEU A 3 0.80 8.85 -2.18
N ALA A 4 0.74 8.46 -0.90
CA ALA A 4 -0.52 8.49 -0.14
C ALA A 4 -0.96 9.94 0.14
N ILE A 5 0.02 10.80 0.48
CA ILE A 5 -0.20 12.23 0.69
C ILE A 5 -0.59 12.89 -0.64
N GLU A 6 0.13 12.60 -1.72
CA GLU A 6 -0.18 13.10 -3.06
C GLU A 6 -1.59 12.71 -3.50
N ALA A 7 -1.98 11.44 -3.33
CA ALA A 7 -3.32 10.97 -3.64
C ALA A 7 -4.39 11.64 -2.75
N ALA A 8 -4.08 12.04 -1.52
CA ALA A 8 -5.03 12.73 -0.64
C ALA A 8 -5.40 14.12 -1.18
N PHE A 9 -4.44 14.82 -1.80
CA PHE A 9 -4.62 16.18 -2.33
C PHE A 9 -4.91 16.24 -3.85
N GLN A 10 -4.87 15.11 -4.55
CA GLN A 10 -5.20 15.05 -5.98
C GLN A 10 -6.71 14.98 -6.23
N ASN A 11 -7.12 15.60 -7.36
CA ASN A 11 -8.47 15.47 -7.89
C ASN A 11 -8.78 14.01 -8.28
N LYS A 12 -10.06 13.62 -8.19
CA LYS A 12 -10.60 12.27 -8.45
C LYS A 12 -10.05 11.65 -9.74
N CYS A 13 -9.88 12.44 -10.80
CA CYS A 13 -9.36 11.99 -12.10
C CYS A 13 -7.94 11.41 -12.05
N TYR A 14 -7.04 12.01 -11.25
CA TYR A 14 -5.62 11.62 -11.17
C TYR A 14 -5.35 10.73 -9.96
N LYS A 15 -6.20 10.82 -8.94
CA LYS A 15 -6.08 10.07 -7.69
C LYS A 15 -5.98 8.56 -7.91
N LYS A 16 -6.72 8.02 -8.88
CA LYS A 16 -6.69 6.58 -9.20
C LYS A 16 -5.30 6.12 -9.65
N GLU A 17 -4.65 6.86 -10.54
CA GLU A 17 -3.32 6.50 -11.05
C GLU A 17 -2.27 6.47 -9.91
N THR A 18 -2.33 7.47 -9.03
CA THR A 18 -1.41 7.56 -7.88
C THR A 18 -1.65 6.45 -6.85
N LEU A 19 -2.91 6.05 -6.62
CA LEU A 19 -3.24 4.92 -5.75
C LEU A 19 -2.83 3.56 -6.36
N GLU A 20 -2.89 3.42 -7.68
CA GLU A 20 -2.34 2.24 -8.37
C GLU A 20 -0.81 2.17 -8.25
N LYS A 21 -0.11 3.30 -8.41
CA LYS A 21 1.33 3.38 -8.14
C LYS A 21 1.67 3.01 -6.69
N LEU A 22 0.87 3.49 -5.74
CA LEU A 22 1.00 3.14 -4.33
C LEU A 22 0.80 1.63 -4.11
N ARG A 23 -0.21 1.02 -4.76
CA ARG A 23 -0.47 -0.43 -4.70
C ARG A 23 0.75 -1.23 -5.12
N ILE A 24 1.32 -0.90 -6.28
CA ILE A 24 2.50 -1.59 -6.82
C ILE A 24 3.68 -1.48 -5.86
N LYS A 25 3.99 -0.26 -5.38
CA LYS A 25 5.10 -0.06 -4.43
C LYS A 25 4.88 -0.81 -3.12
N ASN A 26 3.63 -0.88 -2.63
CA ASN A 26 3.31 -1.62 -1.42
C ASN A 26 3.56 -3.13 -1.60
N SER A 27 3.16 -3.70 -2.75
CA SER A 27 3.43 -5.11 -3.07
C SER A 27 4.93 -5.41 -3.19
N VAL A 28 5.70 -4.51 -3.81
CA VAL A 28 7.17 -4.64 -3.86
C VAL A 28 7.76 -4.65 -2.45
N LEU A 29 7.32 -3.73 -1.58
CA LEU A 29 7.79 -3.67 -0.20
C LEU A 29 7.43 -4.93 0.61
N GLN A 30 6.23 -5.48 0.44
CA GLN A 30 5.83 -6.74 1.08
C GLN A 30 6.77 -7.88 0.69
N ASN A 31 7.11 -7.99 -0.59
CA ASN A 31 8.01 -9.03 -1.08
C ASN A 31 9.43 -8.85 -0.53
N LEU A 32 9.96 -7.62 -0.53
CA LEU A 32 11.28 -7.34 0.05
C LEU A 32 11.33 -7.67 1.55
N LEU A 33 10.33 -7.25 2.31
CA LEU A 33 10.23 -7.55 3.74
C LEU A 33 10.18 -9.06 4.00
N ARG A 34 9.46 -9.81 3.18
CA ARG A 34 9.43 -11.28 3.26
C ARG A 34 10.81 -11.88 2.97
N THR A 35 11.48 -11.43 1.92
CA THR A 35 12.83 -11.89 1.58
C THR A 35 13.82 -11.59 2.69
N GLU A 36 13.76 -10.41 3.31
CA GLU A 36 14.61 -10.06 4.46
C GLU A 36 14.37 -11.00 5.66
N ASN A 37 13.11 -11.36 5.93
CA ASN A 37 12.78 -12.31 7.00
C ASN A 37 13.28 -13.72 6.68
N GLU A 38 13.07 -14.19 5.45
CA GLU A 38 13.54 -15.51 4.98
C GLU A 38 15.07 -15.63 5.04
N LEU A 39 15.79 -14.55 4.73
CA LEU A 39 17.24 -14.45 4.86
C LEU A 39 17.71 -14.20 6.30
N LYS A 40 16.80 -14.12 7.27
CA LYS A 40 17.08 -13.83 8.69
C LYS A 40 17.85 -12.53 8.92
N ILE A 41 17.67 -11.56 8.04
CA ILE A 41 18.23 -10.20 8.17
C ILE A 41 17.47 -9.44 9.26
N ILE A 42 16.16 -9.69 9.36
CA ILE A 42 15.28 -9.15 10.39
C ILE A 42 14.71 -10.27 11.26
N GLU A 43 14.38 -9.93 12.50
CA GLU A 43 13.72 -10.85 13.43
C GLU A 43 12.22 -10.97 13.12
N ASP A 44 11.63 -12.14 13.38
CA ASP A 44 10.20 -12.41 13.16
C ASP A 44 9.28 -11.38 13.82
N LYS A 45 9.63 -10.91 15.04
CA LYS A 45 8.86 -9.86 15.74
C LYS A 45 8.85 -8.55 14.96
N THR A 46 9.98 -8.20 14.35
CA THR A 46 10.12 -6.99 13.52
C THR A 46 9.37 -7.17 12.20
N TYR A 47 9.50 -8.34 11.57
CA TYR A 47 8.74 -8.72 10.38
C TYR A 47 7.23 -8.59 10.60
N LEU A 48 6.68 -9.22 11.64
CA LEU A 48 5.24 -9.21 11.94
C LEU A 48 4.72 -7.80 12.13
N ARG A 49 5.41 -6.98 12.94
CA ARG A 49 5.03 -5.59 13.19
C ARG A 49 4.98 -4.77 11.90
N ILE A 50 5.99 -4.89 11.04
CA ILE A 50 6.05 -4.12 9.79
C ILE A 50 5.01 -4.66 8.78
N ALA A 51 4.85 -5.99 8.69
CA ALA A 51 3.89 -6.63 7.81
C ALA A 51 2.44 -6.23 8.13
N GLU A 52 2.08 -6.14 9.42
CA GLU A 52 0.78 -5.64 9.86
C GLU A 52 0.53 -4.21 9.37
N GLN A 53 1.49 -3.31 9.53
CA GLN A 53 1.37 -1.92 9.08
C GLN A 53 1.19 -1.83 7.56
N ILE A 54 1.98 -2.60 6.80
CA ILE A 54 1.89 -2.65 5.34
C ILE A 54 0.56 -3.23 4.87
N MET A 55 0.01 -4.22 5.60
CA MET A 55 -1.31 -4.78 5.32
C MET A 55 -2.41 -3.74 5.52
N GLU A 56 -2.36 -2.96 6.60
CA GLU A 56 -3.33 -1.88 6.84
C GLU A 56 -3.27 -0.81 5.75
N ILE A 57 -2.07 -0.40 5.33
CA ILE A 57 -1.90 0.52 4.19
C ILE A 57 -2.54 -0.06 2.92
N SER A 58 -2.37 -1.37 2.67
CA SER A 58 -2.97 -2.05 1.52
C SER A 58 -4.49 -2.03 1.56
N LYS A 59 -5.09 -2.31 2.72
CA LYS A 59 -6.55 -2.26 2.91
C LYS A 59 -7.09 -0.86 2.62
N MET A 60 -6.47 0.17 3.19
CA MET A 60 -6.88 1.56 2.98
C MET A 60 -6.77 1.97 1.51
N ASN A 61 -5.66 1.64 0.85
CA ASN A 61 -5.45 1.94 -0.57
C ASN A 61 -6.50 1.27 -1.46
N ASN A 62 -6.80 -0.01 -1.21
CA ASN A 62 -7.84 -0.73 -1.94
C ASN A 62 -9.23 -0.14 -1.69
N GLY A 63 -9.54 0.28 -0.47
CA GLY A 63 -10.79 0.98 -0.15
C GLY A 63 -10.95 2.26 -0.97
N TRP A 64 -9.89 3.04 -1.12
CA TRP A 64 -9.90 4.27 -1.92
C TRP A 64 -10.06 3.97 -3.41
N ILE A 65 -9.35 2.96 -3.94
CA ILE A 65 -9.51 2.54 -5.34
C ILE A 65 -10.96 2.10 -5.60
N ASN A 66 -11.52 1.25 -4.73
CA ASN A 66 -12.89 0.76 -4.85
C ASN A 66 -13.91 1.90 -4.87
N TYR A 67 -13.77 2.88 -3.97
CA TYR A 67 -14.63 4.07 -3.94
C TYR A 67 -14.55 4.87 -5.25
N LEU A 68 -13.38 4.97 -5.87
CA LEU A 68 -13.21 5.67 -7.15
C LEU A 68 -13.76 4.88 -8.35
N THR A 69 -13.86 3.56 -8.24
CA THR A 69 -14.32 2.67 -9.34
C THR A 69 -15.78 2.23 -9.22
N GLN A 70 -16.43 2.43 -8.07
CA GLN A 70 -17.86 2.21 -7.94
C GLN A 70 -18.60 3.17 -8.89
N LYS A 71 -19.43 2.60 -9.77
CA LYS A 71 -20.39 3.39 -10.55
C LYS A 71 -21.37 4.03 -9.57
N GLU A 72 -21.62 5.33 -9.73
CA GLU A 72 -22.73 6.00 -9.05
C GLU A 72 -24.04 5.24 -9.34
N PRO A 73 -24.93 5.07 -8.34
CA PRO A 73 -26.21 4.38 -8.53
C PRO A 73 -27.12 5.10 -9.53
#